data_AF-A0A6C0ECZ5-F1
#
_entry.id   AF-A0A6C0ECZ5-F1
#
_cell.length_a   1.000
_cell.length_b   1.000
_cell.length_c   1.000
_cell.angle_alpha   90.00
_cell.angle_beta   90.00
_cell.angle_gamma   90.00
#
_symmetry.space_group_name_H-M   'P 1'
#
loop_
_entity.id
_entity.type
_entity.pdbx_description
1 polymer ?
#
loop_
_entity_poly.entity_id
_entity_poly.type
_entity_poly.pdbx_seq_one_letter_code
_entity_poly.pdbx_strand_id
1 'polypeptide(L)' 'MKSKDVLRILGISRVTLWSYVKFGKIKVTKLSNGFYDYDDKSVYDCAGKKIKLTLFMQEFLPINKKMI' A
#
# COMPACT_ATOMS: atom_id res chain seq x y z
N MET A 1 -9.46 -1.51 9.68
CA MET A 1 -9.03 -0.14 9.27
C MET A 1 -9.93 0.54 8.23
N LYS A 2 -10.09 1.87 8.27
CA LYS A 2 -10.82 2.64 7.24
C LYS A 2 -9.97 2.91 5.99
N SER A 3 -10.61 3.05 4.82
CA SER A 3 -9.93 3.30 3.54
C SER A 3 -8.99 4.52 3.56
N LYS A 4 -9.36 5.63 4.22
CA LYS A 4 -8.51 6.83 4.35
C LYS A 4 -7.16 6.51 4.98
N ASP A 5 -7.15 5.67 6.02
CA ASP A 5 -5.93 5.32 6.74
C ASP A 5 -5.07 4.36 5.93
N VAL A 6 -5.69 3.39 5.23
CA VAL A 6 -4.99 2.47 4.33
C VAL A 6 -4.28 3.22 3.20
N LEU A 7 -4.94 4.20 2.58
CA LEU A 7 -4.34 5.02 1.53
C LEU A 7 -3.14 5.83 2.05
N ARG A 8 -3.24 6.36 3.28
CA ARG A 8 -2.14 7.10 3.92
C ARG A 8 -0.96 6.18 4.25
N ILE A 9 -1.21 4.99 4.79
CA ILE A 9 -0.16 4.03 5.16
C ILE A 9 0.57 3.50 3.91
N LEU A 10 -0.19 3.13 2.89
CA LEU A 10 0.37 2.53 1.69
C LEU A 10 0.87 3.56 0.69
N GLY A 11 0.44 4.82 0.77
CA GLY A 11 0.74 5.85 -0.21
C GLY A 11 0.34 5.43 -1.62
N ILE A 12 -0.90 4.97 -1.80
CA ILE A 12 -1.45 4.49 -3.07
C ILE A 12 -2.76 5.20 -3.43
N SER A 13 -3.18 5.09 -4.69
CA SER A 13 -4.48 5.57 -5.14
C SER A 13 -5.62 4.67 -4.68
N ARG A 14 -6.86 5.20 -4.69
CA ARG A 14 -8.08 4.41 -4.46
C ARG A 14 -8.26 3.28 -5.47
N VAL A 15 -7.90 3.52 -6.73
CA VAL A 15 -7.99 2.52 -7.81
C VAL A 15 -7.03 1.37 -7.52
N THR A 16 -5.81 1.66 -7.08
CA THR A 16 -4.84 0.65 -6.66
C THR A 16 -5.34 -0.14 -5.45
N LEU A 17 -5.92 0.54 -4.45
CA LEU A 17 -6.50 -0.12 -3.29
C LEU A 17 -7.64 -1.07 -3.69
N TRP A 18 -8.51 -0.67 -4.62
CA TRP A 18 -9.56 -1.54 -5.16
C TRP A 18 -8.97 -2.78 -5.83
N SER A 19 -7.94 -2.61 -6.68
CA SER A 19 -7.26 -3.75 -7.31
C SER A 19 -6.64 -4.68 -6.26
N TYR A 20 -6.05 -4.15 -5.20
CA TYR A 20 -5.45 -4.97 -4.14
C TYR A 20 -6.50 -5.81 -3.39
N VAL A 21 -7.70 -5.26 -3.18
CA VAL A 21 -8.82 -6.03 -2.63
C VAL A 21 -9.29 -7.08 -3.63
N LYS A 22 -9.51 -6.69 -4.90
CA LYS A 22 -9.96 -7.60 -5.97
C LYS A 22 -9.05 -8.81 -6.15
N PHE A 23 -7.72 -8.60 -6.09
CA PHE A 23 -6.73 -9.67 -6.24
C PHE A 23 -6.33 -10.33 -4.90
N GLY A 24 -7.02 -10.03 -3.80
CA GLY A 24 -6.78 -10.68 -2.49
C GLY A 24 -5.46 -10.29 -1.81
N LYS A 25 -4.79 -9.24 -2.27
CA LYS A 25 -3.55 -8.72 -1.67
C LYS A 25 -3.81 -8.04 -0.32
N ILE A 26 -4.98 -7.41 -0.16
CA ILE A 26 -5.46 -6.84 1.10
C ILE A 26 -6.81 -7.46 1.41
N LYS A 27 -6.97 -7.99 2.62
CA LYS A 27 -8.22 -8.58 3.08
C LYS A 27 -9.17 -7.50 3.58
N VAL A 28 -10.47 -7.70 3.36
CA VAL A 28 -11.52 -6.80 3.81
C VAL A 28 -12.70 -7.57 4.36
N THR A 29 -13.36 -6.99 5.36
CA THR A 29 -14.71 -7.36 5.78
C THR A 29 -15.67 -6.29 5.26
N LYS A 30 -16.73 -6.71 4.56
CA LYS A 30 -17.80 -5.79 4.15
C LYS A 30 -18.73 -5.55 5.34
N LEU A 31 -18.83 -4.30 5.77
CA LEU A 31 -19.72 -3.89 6.84
C LEU A 31 -21.17 -3.79 6.34
N SER A 32 -22.13 -3.82 7.27
CA SER A 32 -23.56 -3.71 6.97
C SER A 32 -23.93 -2.40 6.27
N ASN A 33 -23.17 -1.33 6.50
CA ASN A 33 -23.31 -0.03 5.84
C ASN A 33 -22.68 0.05 4.44
N GLY A 34 -22.18 -1.08 3.90
CA GLY A 34 -21.57 -1.15 2.58
C GLY A 34 -20.11 -0.68 2.50
N PHE A 35 -19.55 -0.16 3.59
CA PHE A 35 -18.13 0.18 3.66
C PHE A 35 -17.26 -1.07 3.87
N TYR A 36 -15.98 -0.95 3.53
CA TYR A 36 -14.98 -1.97 3.86
C TYR A 36 -14.23 -1.62 5.14
N ASP A 37 -14.10 -2.62 5.99
CA ASP A 37 -13.13 -2.66 7.06
C ASP A 37 -11.93 -3.50 6.61
N TYR A 38 -10.78 -2.85 6.49
CA TYR A 38 -9.56 -3.46 5.95
C TYR A 38 -8.79 -4.16 7.06
N ASP A 39 -8.29 -5.36 6.80
CA ASP A 39 -7.51 -6.14 7.76
C ASP A 39 -6.12 -5.52 7.98
N ASP A 40 -5.84 -5.15 9.22
CA ASP A 40 -4.62 -4.43 9.60
C ASP A 40 -3.36 -5.23 9.22
N LYS A 41 -3.35 -6.54 9.48
CA LYS A 41 -2.20 -7.40 9.20
C LYS A 41 -1.84 -7.38 7.71
N SER A 42 -2.82 -7.59 6.83
CA SER A 42 -2.60 -7.58 5.39
C SER A 42 -2.13 -6.21 4.87
N VAL A 43 -2.60 -5.11 5.47
CA VAL A 43 -2.17 -3.74 5.15
C VAL A 43 -0.71 -3.53 5.53
N TYR A 44 -0.31 -3.86 6.76
CA TYR A 44 1.07 -3.67 7.21
C TYR A 44 2.06 -4.62 6.50
N ASP A 45 1.67 -5.87 6.24
CA ASP A 45 2.46 -6.81 5.43
C ASP A 45 2.69 -6.25 4.00
N CYS A 46 1.68 -5.57 3.44
CA CYS A 46 1.80 -4.89 2.15
C CYS A 46 2.71 -3.66 2.22
N ALA A 47 2.63 -2.88 3.32
CA ALA A 47 3.47 -1.70 3.53
C ALA A 47 4.95 -2.08 3.65
N GLY A 48 5.28 -3.11 4.44
CA GLY A 48 6.65 -3.60 4.62
C GLY A 48 7.28 -4.07 3.29
N LYS A 49 6.51 -4.74 2.44
CA LYS A 49 6.95 -5.12 1.08
C LYS A 49 7.27 -3.90 0.21
N LYS A 50 6.47 -2.83 0.30
CA LYS A 50 6.71 -1.58 -0.45
C LYS A 50 7.99 -0.89 0.04
N ILE A 51 8.18 -0.79 1.35
CA ILE A 51 9.38 -0.18 1.95
C ILE A 51 10.64 -0.94 1.50
N LYS A 52 10.63 -2.27 1.55
CA LYS A 52 11.75 -3.10 1.09
C LYS A 52 12.07 -2.87 -0.40
N LEU A 53 11.05 -2.75 -1.25
CA LEU A 53 11.25 -2.46 -2.68
C LEU A 53 11.83 -1.06 -2.89
N THR A 54 11.38 -0.05 -2.15
CA THR A 54 11.91 1.33 -2.27
C THR A 54 13.38 1.41 -1.84
N LEU A 55 13.74 0.77 -0.72
CA LEU A 55 15.14 0.72 -0.27
C LEU A 55 16.03 0.00 -1.29
N PHE A 56 15.58 -1.16 -1.79
CA PHE A 56 16.26 -1.86 -2.88
C PHE A 56 16.42 -0.93 -4.09
N MET A 57 15.36 -0.30 -4.58
CA MET A 57 15.46 0.62 -5.72
C MET A 57 16.41 1.81 -5.49
N GLN A 58 16.57 2.31 -4.26
CA GLN A 58 17.56 3.34 -3.93
C GLN A 58 19.01 2.82 -3.99
N GLU A 59 19.24 1.56 -3.63
CA GLU A 59 20.55 0.92 -3.76
C GLU A 59 20.92 0.63 -5.23
N PHE A 60 19.93 0.31 -6.07
CA PHE A 60 20.13 -0.04 -7.48
C PHE A 60 20.08 1.14 -8.47
N LEU A 61 19.63 2.32 -8.03
CA LEU A 61 19.76 3.55 -8.82
C LEU A 61 21.05 4.28 -8.41
N PRO A 62 22.10 4.33 -9.26
CA PRO A 62 23.24 5.17 -8.97
C PRO A 62 22.74 6.61 -8.86
N ILE A 63 22.95 7.20 -7.68
CA ILE A 63 22.65 8.60 -7.38
C ILE A 63 23.23 9.42 -8.52
N ASN A 64 22.36 10.02 -9.34
CA ASN A 64 22.80 10.98 -10.35
C ASN A 64 23.25 12.24 -9.60
N LYS A 65 24.50 12.21 -9.10
CA LYS A 65 25.29 13.39 -8.80
C LYS A 65 25.56 14.09 -10.14
N LYS A 66 24.64 14.96 -10.55
CA LYS A 66 24.91 16.03 -11.53
C LYS A 66 24.22 17.29 -11.02
N MET A 67 25.04 18.17 -10.45
CA MET A 67 25.49 19.43 -11.06
C MET A 67 24.41 20.50 -10.97
N ILE A 68 24.54 21.32 -9.93
CA ILE A 68 24.28 22.75 -9.99
C ILE A 68 25.59 23.42 -9.56
#